data_AF-K6VKT1-F1
#
_entry.id   AF-K6VKT1-F1
#
_cell.length_a   1.000
_cell.length_b   1.000
_cell.length_c   1.000
_cell.angle_alpha   90.00
_cell.angle_beta   90.00
_cell.angle_gamma   90.00
#
_symmetry.space_group_name_H-M   'P 1'
#
loop_
_entity.id
_entity.type
_entity.pdbx_description
1 polymer ?
#
loop_
_entity_poly.entity_id
_entity_poly.type
_entity_poly.pdbx_seq_one_letter_code
_entity_poly.pdbx_strand_id
1 'polypeptide(L)'
;MSLMERRLQLLLDAARYDKIATEARQSGRSVAAVIREAIDNRFPDDDAARRMRGARELLEMTAQPGDVAGESPSELKEAYAEALEESLS
;
A
#
# COMPACT_ATOMS: atom_id res chain seq x y z
N MET A 1 4.88 16.31 -3.32
CA MET A 1 5.85 15.58 -4.17
C MET A 1 7.18 16.30 -4.07
N SER A 2 8.21 15.65 -3.50
CA SER A 2 9.57 16.20 -3.54
C SER A 2 10.14 15.96 -4.94
N LEU A 3 10.79 16.97 -5.51
CA LEU A 3 11.57 16.81 -6.73
C LEU A 3 12.80 15.90 -6.45
N MET A 4 13.26 15.17 -7.46
CA MET A 4 14.46 14.34 -7.36
C MET A 4 15.71 15.23 -7.50
N GLU A 5 16.21 15.76 -6.39
CA GLU A 5 17.26 16.80 -6.42
C GLU A 5 18.69 16.26 -6.45
N ARG A 6 18.91 15.00 -6.03
CA ARG A 6 20.25 14.41 -5.87
C ARG A 6 20.39 13.14 -6.70
N ARG A 7 21.48 13.03 -7.47
CA ARG A 7 21.83 11.85 -8.26
C ARG A 7 22.89 11.02 -7.55
N LEU A 8 22.62 9.73 -7.38
CA LEU A 8 23.55 8.75 -6.80
C LEU A 8 24.11 7.85 -7.92
N GLN A 9 25.41 7.57 -7.87
CA GLN A 9 26.05 6.51 -8.64
C GLN A 9 26.42 5.37 -7.69
N LEU A 10 25.99 4.15 -8.00
CA LEU A 10 26.20 2.96 -7.17
C LEU A 10 26.86 1.86 -8.02
N LEU A 11 27.88 1.22 -7.47
CA LEU A 11 28.48 0.02 -8.05
C LEU A 11 27.85 -1.21 -7.42
N LEU A 12 27.36 -2.12 -8.26
CA LEU A 12 26.77 -3.39 -7.87
C LEU A 12 27.56 -4.51 -8.54
N ASP A 13 27.64 -5.67 -7.87
CA ASP A 13 28.04 -6.88 -8.57
C ASP A 13 26.94 -7.34 -9.53
N ALA A 14 27.29 -8.28 -10.42
CA ALA A 14 26.38 -8.81 -11.42
C ALA A 14 25.11 -9.41 -10.79
N ALA A 15 25.27 -10.21 -9.74
CA ALA A 15 24.14 -10.88 -9.09
C ALA A 15 23.11 -9.90 -8.50
N ARG A 16 23.57 -8.79 -7.90
CA ARG A 16 22.71 -7.73 -7.37
C ARG A 16 22.05 -6.94 -8.49
N TYR A 17 22.80 -6.61 -9.55
CA TYR A 17 22.24 -5.93 -10.70
C TYR A 17 21.13 -6.75 -11.37
N ASP A 18 21.36 -8.05 -11.59
CA ASP A 18 20.42 -8.95 -12.24
C ASP A 18 19.11 -9.09 -11.46
N LYS A 19 19.19 -9.12 -10.12
CA LYS A 19 18.00 -9.13 -9.25
C LYS A 19 17.15 -7.89 -9.47
N ILE A 20 17.76 -6.69 -9.43
CA ILE A 20 17.02 -5.43 -9.58
C ILE A 20 16.52 -5.26 -11.02
N ALA A 21 17.30 -5.68 -12.02
CA ALA A 21 16.90 -5.63 -13.42
C ALA A 21 15.71 -6.56 -13.72
N THR A 22 15.67 -7.73 -13.09
CA THR A 22 14.53 -8.65 -13.19
C THR A 22 13.27 -8.03 -12.58
N GLU A 23 13.36 -7.49 -11.37
CA GLU A 23 12.23 -6.85 -10.70
C GLU A 23 11.70 -5.65 -11.48
N ALA A 24 12.60 -4.78 -11.97
CA ALA A 24 12.24 -3.64 -12.79
C ALA A 24 11.45 -4.07 -14.05
N ARG A 25 11.87 -5.17 -14.69
CA ARG A 25 11.20 -5.71 -15.88
C ARG A 25 9.82 -6.29 -15.55
N GLN A 26 9.72 -7.06 -14.48
CA GLN A 26 8.47 -7.70 -14.05
C GLN A 26 7.41 -6.68 -13.61
N SER A 27 7.84 -5.62 -12.91
CA SER A 27 6.96 -4.55 -12.44
C SER A 27 6.69 -3.45 -13.48
N GLY A 28 7.36 -3.48 -14.64
CA GLY A 28 7.26 -2.43 -15.66
C GLY A 28 7.83 -1.07 -15.22
N ARG A 29 8.73 -1.07 -14.24
CA ARG A 29 9.30 0.13 -13.60
C ARG A 29 10.76 0.30 -13.97
N SER A 30 11.29 1.50 -13.76
CA SER A 30 12.74 1.72 -13.90
C SER A 30 13.51 1.11 -12.73
N VAL A 31 14.76 0.69 -12.97
CA VAL A 31 15.70 0.26 -11.92
C VAL A 31 15.78 1.30 -10.79
N ALA A 32 15.81 2.58 -11.13
CA ALA A 32 15.83 3.66 -10.15
C ALA A 32 14.56 3.70 -9.29
N ALA A 33 13.38 3.38 -9.85
CA ALA A 33 12.14 3.32 -9.08
C ALA A 33 12.11 2.13 -8.11
N VAL A 34 12.68 0.99 -8.48
CA VAL A 34 12.83 -0.19 -7.60
C VAL A 34 13.79 0.13 -6.45
N ILE A 35 14.93 0.77 -6.75
CA ILE A 35 15.90 1.18 -5.72
C ILE A 35 15.27 2.15 -4.71
N ARG A 36 14.50 3.13 -5.19
CA ARG A 36 13.83 4.10 -4.29
C ARG A 36 12.83 3.44 -3.38
N GLU A 37 11.98 2.56 -3.90
CA GLU A 37 11.07 1.79 -3.05
C GLU A 37 11.82 0.94 -2.02
N ALA A 38 12.93 0.31 -2.39
CA ALA A 38 13.73 -0.44 -1.43
C ALA A 38 14.31 0.46 -0.32
N ILE A 39 14.64 1.72 -0.63
CA ILE A 39 15.05 2.72 0.35
C ILE A 39 13.86 3.09 1.24
N ASP A 40 12.72 3.46 0.67
CA ASP A 40 11.52 3.87 1.41
C ASP A 40 11.04 2.74 2.35
N ASN A 41 11.07 1.49 1.88
CA ASN A 41 10.74 0.32 2.69
C ASN A 41 11.74 0.07 3.83
N ARG A 42 13.02 0.42 3.64
CA ARG A 42 14.06 0.26 4.66
C ARG A 42 14.05 1.42 5.67
N PHE A 43 13.66 2.61 5.24
CA PHE A 43 13.62 3.83 6.02
C PHE A 43 12.23 4.46 5.94
N PRO A 44 11.19 3.78 6.48
CA PRO A 44 9.84 4.29 6.43
C PRO A 44 9.77 5.61 7.21
N ASP A 45 9.20 6.62 6.58
CA ASP A 45 8.79 7.85 7.22
C ASP A 45 7.59 7.61 8.17
N ASP A 46 7.38 8.53 9.12
CA ASP A 46 6.40 8.38 10.20
C ASP A 46 4.98 8.11 9.68
N ASP A 47 4.65 8.68 8.51
CA ASP A 47 3.38 8.44 7.83
C ASP A 47 3.26 7.01 7.28
N ALA A 48 4.34 6.45 6.72
CA ALA A 48 4.37 5.06 6.28
C ALA A 48 4.25 4.10 7.45
N ALA A 49 4.96 4.38 8.56
CA ALA A 49 4.82 3.62 9.79
C ALA A 49 3.39 3.70 10.36
N ARG A 50 2.76 4.88 10.34
CA ARG A 50 1.36 5.06 10.77
C ARG A 50 0.39 4.25 9.91
N ARG A 51 0.52 4.30 8.58
CA ARG A 51 -0.31 3.50 7.66
C ARG A 51 -0.15 2.00 7.90
N MET A 52 1.08 1.54 8.09
CA MET A 52 1.36 0.12 8.35
C MET A 52 0.75 -0.36 9.68
N ARG A 53 0.75 0.48 10.72
CA ARG A 53 0.04 0.18 11.98
C ARG A 53 -1.47 0.07 11.76
N GLY A 54 -2.10 1.05 11.11
CA GLY A 54 -3.54 1.02 10.86
C GLY A 54 -3.98 -0.18 9.99
N ALA A 55 -3.18 -0.56 8.98
CA ALA A 55 -3.45 -1.75 8.19
C ALA A 55 -3.36 -3.03 9.01
N ARG A 56 -2.38 -3.10 9.93
CA ARG A 56 -2.24 -4.23 10.84
C ARG A 56 -3.40 -4.32 11.83
N GLU A 57 -3.78 -3.20 12.43
CA GLU A 57 -4.95 -3.12 13.34
C GLU A 57 -6.23 -3.57 12.63
N LEU A 58 -6.46 -3.12 11.38
CA LEU A 58 -7.59 -3.56 10.58
C LEU A 58 -7.57 -5.08 10.34
N LEU A 59 -6.42 -5.65 9.97
CA LEU A 59 -6.30 -7.10 9.77
C LEU A 59 -6.53 -7.88 11.08
N GLU A 60 -6.03 -7.37 12.21
CA GLU A 60 -6.25 -7.96 13.52
C GLU A 60 -7.74 -7.97 13.90
N MET A 61 -8.51 -6.92 13.54
CA MET A 61 -9.97 -6.91 13.71
C MET A 61 -10.69 -7.99 12.89
N THR A 62 -10.09 -8.43 11.77
CA THR A 62 -10.64 -9.48 10.91
C THR A 62 -10.12 -10.88 11.23
N ALA A 63 -9.23 -11.02 12.22
CA ALA A 63 -8.56 -12.29 12.52
C ALA A 63 -9.52 -13.38 13.03
N GLN A 64 -10.64 -12.98 13.62
CA GLN A 64 -11.75 -13.88 13.96
C GLN A 64 -12.93 -13.58 13.03
N PRO A 65 -13.40 -14.57 12.26
CA PRO A 65 -14.65 -14.44 11.53
C PRO A 65 -15.77 -14.12 12.53
N GLY A 66 -16.61 -13.13 12.23
CA GLY A 66 -17.78 -12.86 13.04
C GLY A 66 -18.77 -14.04 12.99
N ASP A 67 -19.52 -14.24 14.08
CA ASP A 67 -20.52 -15.31 14.20
C ASP A 67 -21.79 -15.05 13.37
N VAL A 68 -21.91 -13.86 12.79
CA VAL A 68 -23.05 -13.44 11.96
C VAL A 68 -22.66 -13.39 10.49
N ALA A 69 -23.52 -13.91 9.63
CA ALA A 69 -23.42 -13.70 8.20
C ALA A 69 -23.46 -12.19 7.94
N GLY A 70 -22.42 -11.65 7.31
CA GLY A 70 -22.37 -10.24 6.96
C GLY A 70 -23.49 -9.87 5.98
N GLU A 71 -23.87 -8.61 6.00
CA GLU A 71 -24.87 -8.05 5.08
C GLU A 71 -24.41 -8.21 3.62
N SER A 72 -25.36 -8.50 2.75
CA SER A 72 -25.12 -8.57 1.32
C SER A 72 -24.84 -7.19 0.72
N PRO A 73 -24.17 -7.13 -0.44
CA PRO A 73 -23.94 -5.86 -1.13
C PRO A 73 -25.22 -5.08 -1.49
N SER A 74 -26.38 -5.72 -1.61
CA SER A 74 -27.67 -5.04 -1.82
C SER A 74 -28.20 -4.41 -0.54
N GLU A 75 -28.19 -5.15 0.57
CA GLU A 75 -28.63 -4.65 1.88
C GLU A 75 -27.80 -3.44 2.33
N LEU A 76 -26.47 -3.49 2.13
CA LEU A 76 -25.58 -2.37 2.43
C LEU A 76 -25.87 -1.12 1.59
N LYS A 77 -26.28 -1.29 0.33
CA LYS A 77 -26.62 -0.15 -0.54
C LYS A 77 -27.93 0.49 -0.13
N GLU A 78 -28.92 -0.31 0.25
CA GLU A 78 -30.22 0.16 0.73
C GLU A 78 -30.05 0.92 2.03
N ALA A 79 -29.35 0.35 3.03
CA ALA A 79 -29.05 1.03 4.29
C ALA A 79 -28.27 2.35 4.10
N TYR A 80 -27.31 2.37 3.16
CA TYR A 80 -26.57 3.60 2.85
C TYR A 80 -27.45 4.68 2.18
N ALA A 81 -28.37 4.28 1.30
CA ALA A 81 -29.29 5.20 0.65
C ALA A 81 -30.24 5.85 1.67
N GLU A 82 -30.78 5.06 2.60
CA GLU A 82 -31.63 5.54 3.70
C GLU A 82 -30.87 6.54 4.60
N ALA A 83 -29.65 6.19 5.00
CA ALA A 83 -28.82 7.08 5.82
C ALA A 83 -28.46 8.39 5.10
N LEU A 84 -28.26 8.34 3.79
CA LEU A 84 -27.97 9.52 2.98
C LEU A 84 -29.20 10.44 2.89
N GLU A 85 -30.39 9.88 2.67
CA GLU A 85 -31.65 10.65 2.66
C GLU A 85 -31.92 11.31 4.01
N GLU A 86 -31.70 10.62 5.13
CA GLU A 86 -31.82 11.18 6.47
C GLU A 86 -30.86 12.35 6.70
N SER A 87 -29.61 12.24 6.21
CA SER A 87 -28.61 13.30 6.36
C SER A 87 -28.87 14.55 5.51
N LEU A 88 -29.72 14.44 4.48
CA LEU A 88 -30.03 15.50 3.52
C LEU A 88 -31.40 16.17 3.76
N SER A 89 -32.23 15.62 4.65
CA SER A 89 -33.51 16.20 5.08
C SER A 89 -33.37 17.18 6.24
#